data_AF-A0A553P5L1-F1
#
_entry.id   AF-A0A553P5L1-F1
#
_cell.length_a   1.000
_cell.length_b   1.000
_cell.length_c   1.000
_cell.angle_alpha   90.00
_cell.angle_beta   90.00
_cell.angle_gamma   90.00
#
_symmetry.space_group_name_H-M   'P 1'
#
loop_
_entity.id
_entity.type
_entity.pdbx_description
1 polymer ?
#
loop_
_entity_poly.entity_id
_entity_poly.type
_entity_poly.pdbx_seq_one_letter_code
_entity_poly.pdbx_strand_id
1 'polypeptide(L)'
;MEGILEQFMSSSLVTWVKTCGQLGDKDGNVLTEYTELIDGIFLNKVMNEINPKVTVHGLNKVNNDVGQRAQNLSVLIYHIKCYYQ
;
A
#
# COMPACT_ATOMS: atom_id res chain seq x y z
N MET A 1 -18.01 8.14 17.82
CA MET A 1 -17.47 8.97 16.73
C MET A 1 -16.14 8.34 16.41
N GLU A 2 -16.01 7.68 15.25
CA GLU A 2 -14.75 7.04 14.85
C GLU A 2 -13.66 8.10 14.62
N GLY A 3 -12.41 7.75 14.88
CA GLY A 3 -11.26 8.61 14.58
C GLY A 3 -11.02 8.75 13.08
N ILE A 4 -10.32 9.81 12.65
CA ILE A 4 -9.97 10.05 11.24
C ILE A 4 -9.28 8.83 10.61
N LEU A 5 -8.41 8.17 11.39
CA LEU A 5 -7.70 6.97 10.94
C LEU A 5 -8.67 5.81 10.70
N GLU A 6 -9.60 5.55 11.61
CA GLU A 6 -10.60 4.48 11.50
C GLU A 6 -11.50 4.73 10.29
N GLN A 7 -11.95 5.97 10.10
CA GLN A 7 -12.74 6.38 8.93
C GLN A 7 -11.97 6.19 7.61
N PHE A 8 -10.67 6.52 7.59
CA PHE A 8 -9.83 6.26 6.42
C PHE A 8 -9.70 4.75 6.16
N MET A 9 -9.43 3.97 7.20
CA MET A 9 -9.22 2.52 7.10
C MET A 9 -10.51 1.73 6.80
N SER A 10 -11.68 2.32 7.03
CA SER A 10 -13.00 1.79 6.65
C SER A 10 -13.52 2.31 5.30
N SER A 11 -12.78 3.21 4.64
CA SER A 11 -13.16 3.71 3.31
C SER A 11 -13.22 2.58 2.27
N SER A 12 -14.03 2.77 1.23
CA SER A 12 -14.28 1.73 0.22
C SER A 12 -12.99 1.28 -0.48
N LEU A 13 -12.06 2.21 -0.76
CA LEU A 13 -10.79 1.88 -1.41
C LEU A 13 -9.90 1.03 -0.50
N VAL A 14 -9.75 1.41 0.77
CA VAL A 14 -8.92 0.64 1.72
C VAL A 14 -9.54 -0.74 1.97
N THR A 15 -10.87 -0.80 2.08
CA THR A 15 -11.60 -2.06 2.24
C THR A 15 -11.38 -2.99 1.05
N TRP A 16 -11.44 -2.48 -0.19
CA TRP A 16 -11.14 -3.27 -1.37
C TRP A 16 -9.67 -3.74 -1.41
N VAL A 17 -8.72 -2.85 -1.12
CA VAL A 17 -7.28 -3.19 -1.07
C VAL A 17 -6.99 -4.32 -0.07
N LYS A 18 -7.67 -4.32 1.09
CA LYS A 18 -7.59 -5.40 2.09
C LYS A 18 -8.08 -6.77 1.58
N THR A 19 -8.85 -6.82 0.49
CA THR A 19 -9.27 -8.09 -0.13
C THR A 19 -8.18 -8.70 -1.01
N CYS A 20 -7.18 -7.93 -1.42
CA CYS A 20 -6.07 -8.40 -2.27
C CYS A 20 -5.00 -9.17 -1.47
N GLY A 21 -5.03 -9.09 -0.14
CA GLY A 21 -4.05 -9.77 0.71
C GLY A 21 -4.15 -9.32 2.15
N GLN A 22 -3.39 -9.98 3.02
CA GLN A 22 -3.38 -9.65 4.44
C GLN A 22 -2.55 -8.38 4.69
N LEU A 23 -3.18 -7.37 5.30
CA LEU A 23 -2.53 -6.22 5.92
C LEU A 23 -2.50 -6.45 7.43
N GLY A 24 -1.33 -6.29 8.05
CA GLY A 24 -1.10 -6.51 9.47
C GLY A 24 -1.08 -7.98 9.91
N ASP A 25 -0.67 -8.20 11.15
CA ASP A 25 -0.80 -9.49 11.83
C ASP A 25 -2.26 -9.79 12.20
N LYS A 26 -2.55 -11.05 12.55
CA LYS A 26 -3.91 -11.55 12.86
C LYS A 26 -4.63 -10.79 13.98
N ASP A 27 -3.90 -10.03 14.80
CA ASP A 27 -4.44 -9.24 15.91
C ASP A 27 -5.02 -7.87 15.50
N GLY A 28 -4.94 -7.48 14.21
CA GLY A 28 -5.80 -6.45 13.62
C GLY A 28 -5.64 -5.03 14.17
N ASN A 29 -4.42 -4.61 14.53
CA ASN A 29 -4.19 -3.22 14.92
C ASN A 29 -4.23 -2.29 13.70
N VAL A 30 -5.26 -1.44 13.64
CA VAL A 30 -5.48 -0.39 12.63
C VAL A 30 -4.24 0.47 12.34
N LEU A 31 -3.42 0.78 13.35
CA LEU A 31 -2.20 1.56 13.16
C LEU A 31 -1.11 0.78 12.41
N THR A 32 -1.02 -0.52 12.67
CA THR A 32 -0.09 -1.42 11.96
C THR A 32 -0.52 -1.55 10.50
N GLU A 33 -1.80 -1.84 10.25
CA GLU A 33 -2.35 -1.91 8.89
C GLU A 33 -2.15 -0.60 8.12
N TYR A 34 -2.35 0.54 8.78
CA TYR A 34 -2.10 1.85 8.17
C TYR A 34 -0.62 2.05 7.84
N THR A 35 0.28 1.64 8.74
CA THR A 35 1.73 1.76 8.53
C THR A 35 2.21 0.93 7.34
N GLU A 36 1.68 -0.29 7.20
CA GLU A 36 1.94 -1.16 6.03
C GLU A 36 1.32 -0.62 4.75
N LEU A 37 0.18 0.04 4.82
CA LEU A 37 -0.43 0.66 3.64
C LEU A 37 0.46 1.81 3.12
N ILE A 38 0.90 2.70 4.02
CA ILE A 38 1.65 3.91 3.63
C ILE A 38 3.11 3.63 3.30
N ASP A 39 3.68 2.49 3.69
CA ASP A 39 5.05 2.11 3.30
C ASP A 39 5.18 1.85 1.79
N GLY A 40 4.05 1.65 1.11
CA GLY A 40 3.91 1.48 -0.34
C GLY A 40 4.23 0.08 -0.86
N ILE A 41 4.76 -0.84 -0.04
CA ILE A 41 5.14 -2.19 -0.47
C ILE A 41 3.90 -2.99 -0.83
N PHE A 42 2.90 -3.02 0.06
CA PHE A 42 1.66 -3.77 -0.17
C PHE A 42 0.95 -3.28 -1.44
N LEU A 43 0.79 -1.96 -1.58
CA LEU A 43 0.13 -1.37 -2.74
C LEU A 43 0.85 -1.67 -4.06
N ASN A 44 2.18 -1.70 -4.06
CA ASN A 44 2.94 -2.10 -5.25
C ASN A 44 2.75 -3.58 -5.60
N LYS A 45 2.59 -4.47 -4.60
CA LYS A 45 2.24 -5.88 -4.86
C LYS A 45 0.85 -6.00 -5.48
N VAL A 46 -0.14 -5.29 -4.93
CA VAL A 46 -1.50 -5.22 -5.52
C VAL A 46 -1.43 -4.76 -6.97
N MET A 47 -0.66 -3.71 -7.27
CA MET A 47 -0.51 -3.23 -8.65
C MET A 47 0.17 -4.26 -9.57
N ASN A 48 1.11 -5.04 -9.05
CA ASN A 48 1.76 -6.12 -9.81
C ASN A 48 0.81 -7.29 -10.09
N GLU A 49 -0.13 -7.60 -9.19
CA GLU A 49 -1.19 -8.57 -9.46
C GLU A 49 -2.16 -8.07 -10.53
N ILE A 50 -2.46 -6.77 -10.55
CA ILE A 50 -3.30 -6.13 -11.58
C ILE A 50 -2.59 -6.12 -12.95
N ASN A 51 -1.29 -5.80 -12.98
CA ASN A 51 -0.50 -5.73 -14.20
C ASN A 51 0.92 -6.27 -14.00
N PRO A 52 1.17 -7.56 -14.26
CA PRO A 52 2.46 -8.19 -14.02
C PRO A 52 3.55 -7.79 -15.03
N LYS A 53 3.24 -6.92 -16.00
CA LYS A 53 4.19 -6.50 -17.04
C LYS A 53 5.25 -5.52 -16.54
N VAL A 54 5.02 -4.86 -15.40
CA VAL A 54 5.96 -3.90 -14.83
C VAL A 54 6.68 -4.55 -13.67
N THR A 55 7.95 -4.91 -13.87
CA THR A 55 8.74 -5.59 -12.85
C THR A 55 8.93 -4.67 -11.64
N VAL A 56 8.45 -5.11 -10.48
CA VAL A 56 8.67 -4.44 -9.19
C VAL A 56 10.13 -4.63 -8.78
N HIS A 57 11.04 -3.80 -9.28
CA HIS A 57 12.42 -3.74 -8.80
C HIS A 57 12.61 -2.53 -7.89
N GLY A 58 13.28 -2.73 -6.75
CA GLY A 58 13.70 -1.63 -5.88
C GLY A 58 12.72 -1.20 -4.77
N LEU A 59 11.75 -2.05 -4.39
CA LEU A 59 11.02 -1.81 -3.14
C LEU A 59 11.93 -2.06 -1.95
N ASN A 60 12.09 -1.03 -1.13
CA ASN A 60 12.90 -1.11 0.08
C ASN A 60 12.00 -1.36 1.29
N LYS A 61 12.42 -2.27 2.18
CA LYS A 61 11.81 -2.38 3.51
C LYS A 61 11.98 -1.06 4.24
N VAL A 62 10.86 -0.39 4.53
CA VAL A 62 10.86 0.96 5.12
C VAL A 62 11.15 0.88 6.61
N ASN A 63 12.39 1.16 7.02
CA ASN A 63 12.79 1.21 8.44
C ASN A 63 12.40 2.55 9.09
N ASN A 64 11.16 2.98 8.90
CA ASN A 64 10.64 4.31 9.24
C ASN A 64 11.35 5.48 8.53
N ASP A 65 12.05 5.20 7.43
CA ASP A 65 12.70 6.22 6.60
C ASP A 65 11.72 6.85 5.61
N VAL A 66 11.57 8.17 5.68
CA VAL A 66 10.61 8.91 4.85
C VAL A 66 11.01 8.89 3.37
N GLY A 67 12.32 8.87 3.07
CA GLY A 67 12.82 8.81 1.69
C GLY A 67 12.45 7.50 1.01
N GLN A 68 12.62 6.36 1.70
CA GLN A 68 12.24 5.04 1.21
C GLN A 68 10.73 4.93 1.01
N ARG A 69 9.93 5.49 1.93
CA ARG A 69 8.47 5.56 1.78
C ARG A 69 8.09 6.36 0.53
N ALA A 70 8.67 7.53 0.34
CA ALA A 70 8.43 8.37 -0.82
C ALA A 70 8.86 7.68 -2.13
N GLN A 71 9.97 6.95 -2.11
CA GLN A 71 10.43 6.15 -3.26
C GLN A 71 9.42 5.05 -3.61
N ASN A 72 8.99 4.23 -2.64
CA ASN A 72 8.03 3.16 -2.87
C ASN A 72 6.71 3.69 -3.43
N LEU A 73 6.20 4.81 -2.91
CA LEU A 73 4.98 5.46 -3.41
C LEU A 73 5.18 6.07 -4.81
N SER A 74 6.38 6.57 -5.13
CA SER A 74 6.70 7.07 -6.48
C SER A 74 6.68 5.95 -7.51
N VAL A 75 7.19 4.77 -7.16
CA VAL A 75 7.10 3.55 -8.00
C VAL A 75 5.63 3.15 -8.23
N LEU A 76 4.80 3.19 -7.18
CA LEU A 76 3.37 2.89 -7.31
C LEU A 76 2.68 3.84 -8.29
N ILE A 77 2.93 5.14 -8.17
CA ILE A 77 2.36 6.15 -9.07
C ILE A 77 2.82 5.91 -10.51
N TYR A 78 4.09 5.56 -10.71
CA TYR A 78 4.62 5.23 -12.04
C TYR A 78 3.90 4.00 -12.63
N HIS A 79 3.72 2.92 -11.87
CA HIS A 79 3.01 1.72 -12.33
C HIS A 79 1.55 2.00 -12.70
N ILE A 80 0.84 2.78 -11.87
CA ILE A 80 -0.54 3.19 -12.16
C ILE A 80 -0.59 3.98 -13.47
N LYS A 81 0.32 4.94 -13.67
CA LYS A 81 0.38 5.72 -14.92
C LYS A 81 0.67 4.84 -16.13
N CYS A 82 1.66 3.96 -16.06
CA CYS A 82 2.01 3.03 -17.15
C CYS A 82 0.92 2.01 -17.47
N TYR A 83 -0.04 1.76 -16.57
CA TYR A 83 -1.17 0.89 -16.87
C TYR A 83 -2.22 1.58 -17.75
N TYR A 84 -2.42 2.88 -17.56
CA TYR A 84 -3.44 3.66 -18.27
C TYR A 84 -2.92 4.44 -19.49
N GLN A 85 -1.61 4.66 -19.58
CA GLN A 85 -0.93 5.37 -20.68
C GLN A 85 -0.23 4.37 -21.60
#